data_AF-A0A3M1NZI2-F1
#
_entry.id   AF-A0A3M1NZI2-F1
#
_cell.length_a   1.000
_cell.length_b   1.000
_cell.length_c   1.000
_cell.angle_alpha   90.00
_cell.angle_beta   90.00
_cell.angle_gamma   90.00
#
_symmetry.space_group_name_H-M   'P 1'
#
loop_
_entity.id
_entity.type
_entity.pdbx_description
1 polymer ?
#
loop_
_entity_poly.entity_id
_entity_poly.type
_entity_poly.pdbx_seq_one_letter_code
_entity_poly.pdbx_strand_id
1 'polypeptide(L)'
;MFRKNSDIALAAGVLLILILMVIPLPAPILDVLLALNISAALILLLVSLYLVNPLEISVFPSLLLILTLFRLSLNIASTRLILGEAYAGEIIRSFGSFVVKGNYVVGFIIFLILVIIQFVVIVKGAGRIAEVAARFTLDAMPGKQMSIDADLNAGLITEDEARERRLQIAREADFYGAMDGASKFVKGDAIAGLIITTINIIAGLIIGILQKGMSITEALQTYSLLTIGDGLVSQIPALLVSTSSGIVVTRAASDENLGSDLHQQLLGNPKALYIAAATLIV
;
A
#
# COMPACT_ATOMS: atom_id res chain seq x y z
N MET A 1 6.42 -12.85 -28.85
CA MET A 1 6.77 -11.42 -29.01
C MET A 1 6.57 -10.62 -27.72
N PHE A 2 5.42 -10.73 -27.02
CA PHE A 2 5.18 -10.06 -25.73
C PHE A 2 6.20 -10.35 -24.62
N ARG A 3 6.74 -11.57 -24.53
CA ARG A 3 7.71 -11.97 -23.48
C ARG A 3 9.11 -11.35 -23.63
N LYS A 4 9.49 -10.89 -24.83
CA LYS A 4 10.83 -10.32 -25.13
C LYS A 4 10.86 -8.79 -25.02
N ASN A 5 9.69 -8.15 -24.95
CA ASN A 5 9.54 -6.70 -24.79
C ASN A 5 9.06 -6.31 -23.37
N SER A 6 8.83 -7.29 -22.48
CA SER A 6 8.34 -7.06 -21.12
C SER A 6 9.33 -6.25 -20.29
N ASP A 7 10.63 -6.53 -20.44
CA ASP A 7 11.68 -5.80 -19.70
C ASP A 7 11.78 -4.35 -20.18
N ILE A 8 11.62 -4.12 -21.49
CA ILE A 8 11.57 -2.77 -22.08
C ILE A 8 10.32 -2.03 -21.59
N ALA A 9 9.16 -2.70 -21.53
CA ALA A 9 7.93 -2.11 -21.03
C ALA A 9 8.03 -1.72 -19.55
N LEU A 10 8.64 -2.57 -18.72
CA LEU A 10 8.88 -2.28 -17.31
C LEU A 10 9.85 -1.12 -17.12
N ALA A 11 10.98 -1.12 -17.84
CA ALA A 11 11.95 -0.03 -17.81
C ALA A 11 11.34 1.29 -18.30
N ALA A 12 10.57 1.26 -19.39
CA ALA A 12 9.84 2.42 -19.89
C ALA A 12 8.78 2.92 -18.89
N GLY A 13 8.09 2.01 -18.21
CA GLY A 13 7.14 2.36 -17.15
C GLY A 13 7.80 3.05 -15.95
N VAL A 14 8.94 2.54 -15.48
CA VAL A 14 9.71 3.17 -14.39
C VAL A 14 10.24 4.54 -14.83
N LEU A 15 10.81 4.64 -16.04
CA LEU A 15 11.24 5.92 -16.59
C LEU A 15 10.09 6.92 -16.73
N LEU A 16 8.92 6.46 -17.17
CA LEU A 16 7.71 7.28 -17.23
C LEU A 16 7.39 7.84 -15.85
N ILE A 17 7.34 7.00 -14.80
CA ILE A 17 7.09 7.44 -13.41
C ILE A 17 8.07 8.55 -12.98
N LEU A 18 9.37 8.41 -13.29
CA LEU A 18 10.36 9.43 -12.97
C LEU A 18 10.14 10.72 -13.76
N ILE A 19 9.76 10.62 -15.03
CA ILE A 19 9.43 11.77 -15.88
C ILE A 19 8.20 12.51 -15.35
N LEU A 20 7.17 11.79 -14.85
CA LEU A 20 5.97 12.39 -14.25
C LEU A 20 6.29 13.27 -13.04
N MET A 21 7.37 12.99 -12.31
CA MET A 21 7.81 13.84 -11.18
C MET A 21 8.26 15.23 -11.65
N VAL A 22 8.88 15.31 -12.83
CA VAL A 22 9.50 16.55 -13.33
C VAL A 22 8.55 17.34 -14.24
N ILE A 23 7.83 16.65 -15.12
CA ILE A 23 7.00 17.30 -16.15
C ILE A 23 5.63 17.67 -15.58
N PRO A 24 5.11 18.89 -15.84
CA PRO A 24 3.75 19.26 -15.48
C PRO A 24 2.71 18.40 -16.22
N LEU A 25 1.79 17.81 -15.46
CA LEU A 25 0.70 17.01 -16.02
C LEU A 25 -0.58 17.85 -16.11
N PRO A 26 -1.33 17.75 -17.22
CA PRO A 26 -2.66 18.33 -17.28
C PRO A 26 -3.62 17.53 -16.38
N ALA A 27 -4.55 18.23 -15.74
CA ALA A 27 -5.45 17.66 -14.74
C ALA A 27 -6.24 16.40 -15.19
N PRO A 28 -6.75 16.30 -16.44
CA PRO A 28 -7.45 15.08 -16.87
C PRO A 28 -6.55 13.83 -16.91
N ILE A 29 -5.26 14.00 -17.24
CA ILE A 29 -4.31 12.88 -17.23
C ILE A 29 -4.01 12.47 -15.79
N LEU A 30 -3.88 13.43 -14.88
CA LEU A 30 -3.71 13.15 -13.45
C LEU A 30 -4.90 12.33 -12.93
N ASP A 31 -6.14 12.71 -13.24
CA ASP A 31 -7.33 11.95 -12.83
C ASP A 31 -7.28 10.49 -13.31
N VAL A 32 -6.95 10.25 -14.58
CA VAL A 32 -6.81 8.88 -15.11
C VAL A 32 -5.72 8.10 -14.37
N LEU A 33 -4.58 8.71 -14.09
CA LEU A 33 -3.47 8.06 -13.39
C LEU A 33 -3.80 7.79 -11.91
N LEU A 34 -4.53 8.68 -11.23
CA LEU A 34 -5.02 8.47 -9.86
C LEU A 34 -6.03 7.32 -9.82
N ALA A 35 -6.96 7.27 -10.77
CA ALA A 35 -7.91 6.15 -10.90
C ALA A 35 -7.19 4.82 -11.16
N LEU A 36 -6.17 4.82 -12.03
CA LEU A 36 -5.33 3.66 -12.29
C LEU A 36 -4.58 3.22 -11.03
N ASN A 37 -4.07 4.17 -10.24
CA ASN A 37 -3.37 3.89 -8.99
C ASN A 37 -4.27 3.20 -7.95
N ILE A 38 -5.48 3.73 -7.73
CA ILE A 38 -6.49 3.12 -6.85
C ILE A 38 -6.86 1.73 -7.35
N SER A 39 -7.10 1.59 -8.66
CA SER A 39 -7.47 0.31 -9.28
C SER A 39 -6.38 -0.74 -9.12
N ALA A 40 -5.12 -0.36 -9.35
CA ALA A 40 -3.97 -1.25 -9.19
C ALA A 40 -3.79 -1.69 -7.74
N ALA A 41 -3.95 -0.78 -6.77
CA ALA A 41 -3.90 -1.11 -5.35
C ALA A 41 -5.04 -2.05 -4.93
N LEU A 42 -6.25 -1.86 -5.47
CA LEU A 42 -7.39 -2.74 -5.22
C LEU A 42 -7.16 -4.14 -5.81
N ILE A 43 -6.66 -4.22 -7.06
CA ILE A 43 -6.30 -5.50 -7.68
C ILE A 43 -5.24 -6.21 -6.84
N LEU A 44 -4.20 -5.49 -6.39
CA LEU A 44 -3.17 -6.06 -5.53
C LEU A 44 -3.76 -6.67 -4.25
N LEU A 45 -4.70 -5.97 -3.61
CA LEU A 45 -5.40 -6.47 -2.43
C LEU A 45 -6.22 -7.72 -2.74
N LEU A 46 -7.05 -7.67 -3.77
CA LEU A 46 -7.88 -8.82 -4.15
C LEU A 46 -7.02 -10.03 -4.49
N VAL A 47 -5.96 -9.86 -5.26
CA VAL A 47 -5.01 -10.94 -5.56
C VAL A 47 -4.41 -11.49 -4.29
N SER A 48 -3.98 -10.64 -3.35
CA SER A 48 -3.39 -11.09 -2.07
C SER A 48 -4.33 -11.96 -1.23
N LEU A 49 -5.64 -11.73 -1.29
CA LEU A 49 -6.64 -12.50 -0.55
C LEU A 49 -6.85 -13.92 -1.12
N TYR A 50 -6.57 -14.12 -2.41
CA TYR A 50 -6.75 -15.41 -3.07
C TYR A 50 -5.47 -16.27 -3.10
N LEU A 51 -4.33 -15.76 -2.64
CA LEU A 51 -3.07 -16.52 -2.62
C LEU A 51 -3.13 -17.68 -1.62
N VAL A 52 -2.76 -18.88 -2.08
CA VAL A 52 -2.54 -20.02 -1.20
C VAL A 52 -1.14 -19.90 -0.59
N ASN A 53 -0.12 -19.76 -1.44
CA ASN A 53 1.27 -19.58 -1.01
C ASN A 53 1.82 -18.17 -1.33
N PRO A 54 2.57 -17.52 -0.42
CA PRO A 54 3.21 -16.22 -0.66
C PRO A 54 4.12 -16.19 -1.90
N LEU A 55 4.77 -17.32 -2.19
CA LEU A 55 5.74 -17.45 -3.29
C LEU A 55 5.09 -17.51 -4.69
N GLU A 56 3.77 -17.70 -4.79
CA GLU A 56 3.03 -17.65 -6.06
C GLU A 56 3.20 -16.30 -6.76
N ILE A 57 3.44 -15.24 -5.98
CA ILE A 57 3.67 -13.89 -6.48
C ILE A 57 5.06 -13.39 -6.05
N SER A 58 6.11 -14.12 -6.43
CA SER A 58 7.51 -13.74 -6.16
C SER A 58 7.90 -12.31 -6.58
N VAL A 59 7.16 -11.70 -7.52
CA VAL A 59 7.32 -10.30 -7.96
C VAL A 59 6.68 -9.26 -7.03
N PHE A 60 5.95 -9.66 -5.98
CA PHE A 60 5.25 -8.75 -5.05
C PHE A 60 6.14 -7.62 -4.51
N PRO A 61 7.35 -7.89 -3.98
CA PRO A 61 8.16 -6.84 -3.39
C PRO A 61 8.55 -5.77 -4.42
N SER A 62 8.84 -6.20 -5.65
CA SER A 62 9.17 -5.29 -6.75
C SER A 62 7.96 -4.48 -7.21
N LEU A 63 6.77 -5.10 -7.26
CA LEU A 63 5.53 -4.39 -7.56
C LEU A 63 5.19 -3.34 -6.49
N LEU A 64 5.42 -3.64 -5.20
CA LEU A 64 5.25 -2.66 -4.12
C LEU A 64 6.14 -1.43 -4.33
N LEU A 65 7.40 -1.63 -4.71
CA LEU A 65 8.33 -0.52 -4.99
C LEU A 65 7.85 0.34 -6.16
N ILE A 66 7.45 -0.29 -7.27
CA ILE A 66 6.95 0.42 -8.46
C ILE A 66 5.67 1.19 -8.15
N LEU A 67 4.70 0.56 -7.46
CA LEU A 67 3.45 1.22 -7.07
C LEU A 67 3.69 2.38 -6.10
N THR A 68 4.64 2.23 -5.19
CA THR A 68 5.03 3.30 -4.26
C THR A 68 5.68 4.48 -4.99
N LEU A 69 6.61 4.21 -5.92
CA LEU A 69 7.21 5.26 -6.76
C LEU A 69 6.15 5.96 -7.61
N PHE A 70 5.22 5.20 -8.20
CA PHE A 70 4.11 5.77 -8.94
C PHE A 70 3.26 6.69 -8.05
N ARG A 71 2.90 6.26 -6.84
CA ARG A 71 2.19 7.09 -5.86
C ARG A 71 2.93 8.38 -5.52
N LEU A 72 4.22 8.31 -5.24
CA LEU A 72 5.04 9.49 -4.98
C LEU A 72 5.03 10.46 -6.17
N SER A 73 5.15 9.93 -7.39
CA SER A 73 5.11 10.77 -8.59
C SER A 73 3.78 11.49 -8.77
N LEU A 74 2.66 10.82 -8.47
CA LEU A 74 1.32 11.42 -8.55
C LEU A 74 1.11 12.48 -7.47
N ASN A 75 1.61 12.26 -6.24
CA ASN A 75 1.55 13.27 -5.17
C ASN A 75 2.32 14.54 -5.54
N ILE A 76 3.48 14.41 -6.18
CA ILE A 76 4.25 15.58 -6.64
C ILE A 76 3.51 16.32 -7.76
N ALA A 77 2.94 15.56 -8.70
CA ALA A 77 2.17 16.13 -9.81
C ALA A 77 0.90 16.84 -9.32
N SER A 78 0.15 16.25 -8.38
CA SER A 78 -1.03 16.86 -7.79
C SER A 78 -0.68 18.09 -6.96
N THR A 79 0.35 18.06 -6.12
CA THR A 79 0.85 19.22 -5.39
C THR A 79 1.16 20.40 -6.32
N ARG A 80 1.81 20.15 -7.46
CA ARG A 80 2.10 21.22 -8.44
C ARG A 80 0.83 21.89 -8.95
N LEU A 81 -0.19 21.11 -9.29
CA LEU A 81 -1.47 21.63 -9.76
C LEU A 81 -2.23 22.36 -8.64
N ILE A 82 -2.26 21.80 -7.42
CA ILE A 82 -2.88 22.42 -6.25
C ILE A 82 -2.27 23.80 -5.99
N LEU A 83 -0.94 23.89 -5.87
CA LEU A 83 -0.24 25.13 -5.54
C LEU A 83 -0.20 26.12 -6.72
N GLY A 84 -0.04 25.64 -7.94
CA GLY A 84 0.07 26.48 -9.14
C GLY A 84 -1.28 26.99 -9.64
N GLU A 85 -2.26 26.10 -9.81
CA GLU A 85 -3.53 26.40 -10.48
C GLU A 85 -4.69 26.55 -9.50
N ALA A 86 -4.55 26.16 -8.23
CA ALA A 86 -5.68 26.04 -7.29
C ALA A 86 -6.78 25.11 -7.83
N TYR A 87 -6.37 24.11 -8.60
CA TYR A 87 -7.19 23.04 -9.17
C TYR A 87 -6.32 21.80 -9.32
N ALA A 88 -6.87 20.60 -9.10
CA ALA A 88 -6.09 19.36 -9.06
C ALA A 88 -6.77 18.19 -9.78
N GLY A 89 -7.77 18.47 -10.62
CA GLY A 89 -8.61 17.44 -11.24
C GLY A 89 -9.90 17.18 -10.48
N GLU A 90 -10.79 16.43 -11.14
CA GLU A 90 -12.13 16.12 -10.65
C GLU A 90 -12.12 15.04 -9.58
N ILE A 91 -11.18 14.10 -9.61
CA ILE A 91 -11.10 13.05 -8.59
C ILE A 91 -10.77 13.68 -7.24
N ILE A 92 -9.70 14.48 -7.16
CA ILE A 92 -9.29 15.16 -5.93
C ILE A 92 -10.42 16.06 -5.41
N ARG A 93 -11.04 16.85 -6.28
CA ARG A 93 -12.18 17.71 -5.93
C ARG A 93 -13.36 16.91 -5.38
N SER A 94 -13.69 15.79 -6.03
CA SER A 94 -14.79 14.93 -5.61
C SER A 94 -14.55 14.32 -4.22
N PHE A 95 -13.35 13.77 -3.99
CA PHE A 95 -12.99 13.23 -2.67
C PHE A 95 -12.98 14.29 -1.57
N GLY A 96 -12.45 15.49 -1.86
CA GLY A 96 -12.48 16.60 -0.92
C GLY A 96 -13.90 17.02 -0.56
N SER A 97 -14.76 17.19 -1.58
CA SER A 97 -16.16 17.58 -1.38
C SER A 97 -16.97 16.53 -0.62
N PHE A 98 -16.69 15.25 -0.85
CA PHE A 98 -17.32 14.12 -0.16
C PHE A 98 -17.08 14.12 1.35
N VAL A 99 -15.88 14.50 1.79
CA VAL A 99 -15.54 14.54 3.23
C VAL A 99 -16.01 15.85 3.87
N VAL A 100 -15.90 16.96 3.16
CA VAL A 100 -16.28 18.27 3.69
C VAL A 100 -17.80 18.43 3.83
N LYS A 101 -18.61 17.90 2.89
CA LYS A 101 -20.09 18.00 2.89
C LYS A 101 -20.64 19.39 3.24
N GLY A 102 -19.97 20.46 2.79
CA GLY A 102 -20.34 21.85 3.06
C GLY A 102 -19.86 22.43 4.40
N ASN A 103 -19.27 21.63 5.30
CA ASN A 103 -18.64 22.11 6.54
C ASN A 103 -17.13 21.85 6.54
N TYR A 104 -16.37 22.86 6.10
CA TYR A 104 -14.91 22.78 5.95
C TYR A 104 -14.18 22.48 7.26
N VAL A 105 -14.70 22.95 8.40
CA VAL A 105 -14.11 22.70 9.72
C VAL A 105 -14.25 21.22 10.08
N VAL A 106 -15.44 20.67 9.94
CA VAL A 106 -15.70 19.23 10.20
C VAL A 106 -14.90 18.37 9.24
N GLY A 107 -14.87 18.72 7.95
CA GLY A 107 -14.07 18.00 6.96
C GLY A 107 -12.58 17.99 7.30
N PHE A 108 -12.03 19.12 7.77
CA PHE A 108 -10.64 19.20 8.21
C PHE A 108 -10.35 18.33 9.45
N ILE A 109 -11.26 18.30 10.43
CA ILE A 109 -11.12 17.43 11.61
C ILE A 109 -11.15 15.95 11.20
N ILE A 110 -12.10 15.55 10.35
CA ILE A 110 -12.20 14.17 9.85
C ILE A 110 -10.92 13.80 9.10
N PHE A 111 -10.41 14.70 8.27
CA PHE A 111 -9.15 14.50 7.55
C PHE A 111 -7.97 14.26 8.50
N LEU A 112 -7.81 15.08 9.54
CA LEU A 112 -6.76 14.88 10.55
C LEU A 112 -6.87 13.51 11.24
N ILE A 113 -8.10 13.09 11.59
CA ILE A 113 -8.33 11.76 12.18
C ILE A 113 -7.90 10.66 11.21
N LEU A 114 -8.27 10.76 9.94
CA LEU A 114 -7.91 9.76 8.91
C LEU A 114 -6.40 9.71 8.70
N VAL A 115 -5.72 10.86 8.63
CA VAL A 115 -4.26 10.96 8.54
C VAL A 115 -3.58 10.27 9.74
N ILE A 116 -4.09 10.50 10.95
CA ILE A 116 -3.56 9.88 12.18
C ILE A 116 -3.75 8.37 12.13
N ILE A 117 -4.95 7.89 11.80
CA ILE A 117 -5.25 6.45 11.70
C ILE A 117 -4.34 5.80 10.64
N GLN A 118 -4.23 6.42 9.46
CA GLN A 118 -3.39 5.92 8.39
C GLN A 118 -1.93 5.77 8.84
N PHE A 119 -1.37 6.80 9.45
CA PHE A 119 0.05 6.77 9.81
C PHE A 119 0.33 5.91 11.06
N VAL A 120 -0.41 6.14 12.14
CA VAL A 120 -0.15 5.55 13.45
C VAL A 120 -0.60 4.10 13.53
N VAL A 121 -1.75 3.78 12.96
CA VAL A 121 -2.32 2.42 13.05
C VAL A 121 -1.89 1.60 11.86
N ILE A 122 -2.17 2.07 10.64
CA ILE A 122 -2.03 1.23 9.44
C ILE A 122 -0.57 1.11 9.04
N VAL A 123 0.12 2.21 8.74
CA VAL A 123 1.49 2.18 8.22
C VAL A 123 2.47 1.64 9.28
N LYS A 124 2.42 2.17 10.50
CA LYS A 124 3.28 1.67 11.59
C LYS A 124 2.93 0.23 11.99
N GLY A 125 1.65 -0.13 12.03
CA GLY A 125 1.21 -1.48 12.38
C GLY A 125 1.62 -2.51 11.34
N ALA A 126 1.24 -2.29 10.09
CA ALA A 126 1.59 -3.18 8.98
C ALA A 126 3.10 -3.28 8.78
N GLY A 127 3.84 -2.16 8.90
CA GLY A 127 5.30 -2.17 8.82
C GLY A 127 5.95 -3.04 9.90
N ARG A 128 5.48 -2.97 11.15
CA ARG A 128 5.98 -3.82 12.23
C ARG A 128 5.63 -5.30 12.01
N ILE A 129 4.42 -5.58 11.55
CA ILE A 129 4.00 -6.96 11.26
C ILE A 129 4.88 -7.53 10.14
N ALA A 130 5.09 -6.78 9.06
CA ALA A 130 5.90 -7.22 7.93
C ALA A 130 7.37 -7.42 8.32
N GLU A 131 7.96 -6.47 9.05
CA GLU A 131 9.36 -6.55 9.52
C GLU A 131 9.58 -7.75 10.44
N VAL A 132 8.70 -7.94 11.42
CA VAL A 132 8.82 -9.02 12.41
C VAL A 132 8.60 -10.38 11.77
N ALA A 133 7.59 -10.52 10.93
CA ALA A 133 7.32 -11.79 10.25
C ALA A 133 8.41 -12.13 9.23
N ALA A 134 8.89 -11.17 8.43
CA ALA A 134 10.03 -11.40 7.54
C ALA A 134 11.27 -11.82 8.32
N ARG A 135 11.59 -11.13 9.41
CA ARG A 135 12.76 -11.46 10.23
C ARG A 135 12.66 -12.85 10.87
N PHE A 136 11.53 -13.20 11.49
CA PHE A 136 11.39 -14.52 12.10
C PHE A 136 11.42 -15.64 11.07
N THR A 137 10.82 -15.44 9.90
CA THR A 137 10.91 -16.41 8.81
C THR A 137 12.34 -16.58 8.31
N LEU A 138 13.10 -15.49 8.19
CA LEU A 138 14.53 -15.53 7.82
C LEU A 138 15.40 -16.20 8.90
N ASP A 139 15.17 -15.90 10.18
CA ASP A 139 15.88 -16.49 11.30
C ASP A 139 15.63 -18.02 11.40
N ALA A 140 14.50 -18.51 10.89
CA ALA A 140 14.16 -19.94 10.84
C ALA A 140 14.84 -20.71 9.68
N MET A 141 15.44 -20.03 8.69
CA MET A 141 15.99 -20.69 7.49
C MET A 141 17.13 -21.67 7.77
N PRO A 142 18.13 -21.37 8.64
CA PRO A 142 19.17 -22.32 8.99
C PRO A 142 18.59 -23.60 9.62
N GLY A 143 17.55 -23.46 10.44
CA GLY A 143 16.85 -24.61 11.03
C GLY A 143 16.18 -25.50 9.98
N LYS A 144 15.49 -24.89 9.01
CA LYS A 144 14.91 -25.61 7.86
C LYS A 144 15.97 -26.28 6.98
N GLN A 145 17.15 -25.67 6.81
CA GLN A 145 18.27 -26.28 6.07
C GLN A 145 18.85 -27.48 6.83
N MET A 146 19.08 -27.34 8.14
CA MET A 146 19.57 -28.43 8.99
C MET A 146 18.60 -29.61 9.03
N SER A 147 17.27 -29.37 9.01
CA SER A 147 16.30 -30.46 8.94
C SER A 147 16.37 -31.22 7.62
N ILE A 148 16.61 -30.53 6.49
CA ILE A 148 16.82 -31.20 5.20
C ILE A 148 18.09 -32.06 5.24
N ASP A 149 19.17 -31.53 5.82
CA ASP A 149 20.43 -32.27 5.95
C ASP A 149 20.26 -33.50 6.85
N ALA A 150 19.51 -33.38 7.94
CA ALA A 150 19.16 -34.48 8.82
C ALA A 150 18.32 -35.55 8.11
N ASP A 151 17.28 -35.14 7.37
CA ASP A 151 16.42 -36.05 6.61
C ASP A 151 17.20 -36.80 5.51
N LEU A 152 18.09 -36.10 4.80
CA LEU A 152 18.95 -36.69 3.77
C LEU A 152 19.94 -37.70 4.37
N ASN A 153 20.59 -37.33 5.49
CA ASN A 153 21.51 -38.22 6.20
C ASN A 153 20.79 -39.44 6.82
N ALA A 154 19.54 -39.29 7.20
CA ALA A 154 18.69 -40.38 7.69
C ALA A 154 18.11 -41.26 6.54
N GLY A 155 18.32 -40.88 5.28
CA GLY A 155 17.77 -41.57 4.11
C GLY A 155 16.25 -41.44 3.96
N LEU A 156 15.63 -40.44 4.61
CA LEU A 156 14.19 -40.17 4.51
C LEU A 156 13.82 -39.48 3.19
N ILE A 157 14.77 -38.79 2.57
CA ILE A 157 14.63 -38.09 1.29
C ILE A 157 15.83 -38.36 0.38
N THR A 158 15.62 -38.17 -0.92
CA THR A 158 16.66 -38.29 -1.96
C THR A 158 17.46 -36.99 -2.11
N GLU A 159 18.62 -37.06 -2.79
CA GLU A 159 19.45 -35.89 -3.08
C GLU A 159 18.70 -34.86 -3.96
N ASP A 160 17.88 -35.34 -4.90
CA ASP A 160 17.07 -34.49 -5.77
C ASP A 160 15.97 -33.75 -4.97
N GLU A 161 15.27 -34.44 -4.06
CA GLU A 161 14.29 -33.82 -3.16
C GLU A 161 14.94 -32.80 -2.21
N ALA A 162 16.11 -33.13 -1.65
CA ALA A 162 16.88 -32.22 -0.81
C ALA A 162 17.28 -30.95 -1.58
N ARG A 163 17.68 -31.09 -2.86
CA ARG A 163 18.01 -29.97 -3.74
C ARG A 163 16.80 -29.09 -4.03
N GLU A 164 15.64 -29.69 -4.30
CA GLU A 164 14.40 -28.94 -4.54
C GLU A 164 13.95 -28.17 -3.31
N ARG A 165 13.94 -28.81 -2.13
CA ARG A 165 13.59 -28.15 -0.86
C ARG A 165 14.54 -27.01 -0.52
N ARG A 166 15.86 -27.17 -0.73
CA ARG A 166 16.84 -26.09 -0.56
C ARG A 166 16.58 -24.91 -1.50
N LEU A 167 16.19 -25.19 -2.74
CA LEU A 167 15.82 -24.13 -3.71
C LEU A 167 14.56 -23.38 -3.26
N GLN A 168 13.57 -24.06 -2.68
CA GLN A 168 12.39 -23.42 -2.12
C GLN A 168 12.75 -22.52 -0.94
N ILE A 169 13.59 -22.99 -0.01
CA ILE A 169 14.11 -22.17 1.11
C ILE A 169 14.84 -20.94 0.60
N ALA A 170 15.68 -21.08 -0.43
CA ALA A 170 16.38 -19.93 -1.02
C ALA A 170 15.42 -18.88 -1.58
N ARG A 171 14.39 -19.31 -2.33
CA ARG A 171 13.34 -18.41 -2.84
C ARG A 171 12.54 -17.75 -1.72
N GLU A 172 12.26 -18.48 -0.64
CA GLU A 172 11.60 -17.95 0.55
C GLU A 172 12.47 -16.86 1.20
N ALA A 173 13.76 -17.11 1.35
CA ALA A 173 14.70 -16.13 1.92
C ALA A 173 14.80 -14.87 1.05
N ASP A 174 14.95 -15.01 -0.27
CA ASP A 174 14.98 -13.88 -1.20
C ASP A 174 13.68 -13.06 -1.14
N PHE A 175 12.53 -13.75 -1.09
CA PHE A 175 11.22 -13.11 -1.02
C PHE A 175 11.04 -12.30 0.26
N TYR A 176 11.24 -12.90 1.43
CA TYR A 176 11.07 -12.21 2.72
C TYR A 176 12.14 -11.12 2.93
N GLY A 177 13.37 -11.33 2.44
CA GLY A 177 14.41 -10.30 2.43
C GLY A 177 14.02 -9.08 1.59
N ALA A 178 13.50 -9.31 0.38
CA ALA A 178 12.99 -8.24 -0.48
C ALA A 178 11.73 -7.56 0.12
N MET A 179 10.85 -8.31 0.79
CA MET A 179 9.67 -7.76 1.47
C MET A 179 10.01 -6.83 2.63
N ASP A 180 11.02 -7.15 3.45
CA ASP A 180 11.48 -6.24 4.51
C ASP A 180 11.96 -4.89 3.93
N GLY A 181 12.74 -4.94 2.85
CA GLY A 181 13.18 -3.75 2.12
C GLY A 181 12.03 -2.94 1.53
N ALA A 182 11.12 -3.60 0.80
CA ALA A 182 9.96 -2.96 0.19
C ALA A 182 9.02 -2.32 1.23
N SER A 183 8.82 -2.99 2.38
CA SER A 183 7.97 -2.48 3.47
C SER A 183 8.53 -1.20 4.10
N LYS A 184 9.85 -1.11 4.24
CA LYS A 184 10.52 0.12 4.70
C LYS A 184 10.34 1.27 3.70
N PHE A 185 10.33 0.98 2.40
CA PHE A 185 10.08 1.97 1.36
C PHE A 185 8.64 2.50 1.39
N VAL A 186 7.65 1.60 1.54
CA VAL A 186 6.22 1.98 1.70
C VAL A 186 6.01 2.86 2.94
N LYS A 187 6.69 2.55 4.05
CA LYS A 187 6.69 3.39 5.26
C LYS A 187 7.28 4.78 4.99
N GLY A 188 8.36 4.86 4.22
CA GLY A 188 8.98 6.13 3.82
C GLY A 188 8.04 7.01 2.99
N ASP A 189 7.33 6.40 2.03
CA ASP A 189 6.31 7.09 1.21
C ASP A 189 5.18 7.68 2.05
N ALA A 190 4.67 6.94 3.03
CA ALA A 190 3.62 7.46 3.92
C ALA A 190 4.09 8.69 4.72
N ILE A 191 5.36 8.71 5.15
CA ILE A 191 5.95 9.88 5.82
C ILE A 191 6.04 11.06 4.83
N ALA A 192 6.50 10.80 3.61
CA ALA A 192 6.58 11.81 2.56
C ALA A 192 5.19 12.41 2.24
N GLY A 193 4.15 11.58 2.12
CA GLY A 193 2.77 12.04 1.89
C GLY A 193 2.23 12.95 3.00
N LEU A 194 2.57 12.67 4.27
CA LEU A 194 2.22 13.55 5.40
C LEU A 194 2.91 14.91 5.31
N ILE A 195 4.20 14.90 4.95
CA ILE A 195 4.98 16.13 4.75
C ILE A 195 4.40 16.95 3.59
N ILE A 196 4.11 16.30 2.46
CA ILE A 196 3.50 16.92 1.27
C ILE A 196 2.15 17.55 1.62
N THR A 197 1.29 16.84 2.36
CA THR A 197 0.00 17.37 2.84
C THR A 197 0.20 18.64 3.66
N THR A 198 1.18 18.65 4.57
CA THR A 198 1.47 19.80 5.42
C THR A 198 1.96 20.98 4.57
N ILE A 199 2.83 20.72 3.60
CA ILE A 199 3.31 21.72 2.64
C ILE A 199 2.14 22.27 1.82
N ASN A 200 1.24 21.43 1.32
CA ASN A 200 0.09 21.83 0.51
C ASN A 200 -0.82 22.81 1.27
N ILE A 201 -1.09 22.55 2.55
CA ILE A 201 -1.88 23.46 3.41
C ILE A 201 -1.14 24.78 3.60
N ILE A 202 0.11 24.74 4.08
CA ILE A 202 0.84 25.97 4.48
C ILE A 202 1.19 26.80 3.25
N ALA A 203 1.84 26.20 2.25
CA ALA A 203 2.25 26.89 1.04
C ALA A 203 1.03 27.33 0.21
N GLY A 204 -0.02 26.52 0.16
CA GLY A 204 -1.27 26.86 -0.52
C GLY A 204 -1.92 28.11 0.04
N LEU A 205 -1.98 28.25 1.37
CA LEU A 205 -2.49 29.46 2.02
C LEU A 205 -1.63 30.69 1.71
N ILE A 206 -0.30 30.55 1.78
CA ILE A 206 0.63 31.65 1.48
C ILE A 206 0.48 32.10 0.03
N ILE A 207 0.46 31.17 -0.93
CA ILE A 207 0.32 31.46 -2.36
C ILE A 207 -1.07 32.04 -2.66
N GLY A 208 -2.12 31.48 -2.07
CA GLY A 208 -3.50 31.96 -2.23
C GLY A 208 -3.65 33.42 -1.80
N ILE A 209 -3.15 33.76 -0.61
CA ILE A 209 -3.29 35.11 -0.05
C ILE A 209 -2.33 36.09 -0.72
N LEU A 210 -1.03 35.77 -0.80
CA LEU A 210 0.00 36.73 -1.22
C LEU A 210 0.16 36.84 -2.74
N GLN A 211 -0.03 35.76 -3.49
CA GLN A 211 0.21 35.75 -4.94
C GLN A 211 -1.10 35.80 -5.75
N LYS A 212 -2.13 35.07 -5.32
CA LYS A 212 -3.42 35.03 -6.03
C LYS A 212 -4.43 36.07 -5.56
N GLY A 213 -4.12 36.84 -4.51
CA GLY A 213 -4.98 37.90 -3.97
C GLY A 213 -6.30 37.39 -3.37
N MET A 214 -6.37 36.11 -3.01
CA MET A 214 -7.57 35.53 -2.40
C MET A 214 -7.76 36.05 -0.97
N SER A 215 -9.01 36.15 -0.54
CA SER A 215 -9.30 36.38 0.88
C SER A 215 -8.82 35.19 1.72
N ILE A 216 -8.50 35.42 3.00
CA ILE A 216 -8.07 34.35 3.93
C ILE A 216 -9.09 33.21 3.95
N THR A 217 -10.38 33.53 3.97
CA THR A 217 -11.47 32.55 4.01
C THR A 217 -11.55 31.74 2.72
N GLU A 218 -11.41 32.38 1.56
CA GLU A 218 -11.44 31.72 0.25
C GLU A 218 -10.22 30.83 0.02
N ALA A 219 -9.03 31.31 0.41
CA ALA A 219 -7.81 30.51 0.37
C ALA A 219 -7.92 29.29 1.29
N LEU A 220 -8.45 29.46 2.51
CA LEU A 220 -8.71 28.34 3.42
C LEU A 220 -9.67 27.33 2.83
N GLN A 221 -10.80 27.76 2.27
CA GLN A 221 -11.77 26.83 1.68
C GLN A 221 -11.17 26.07 0.49
N THR A 222 -10.51 26.77 -0.42
CA THR A 222 -9.97 26.19 -1.66
C THR A 222 -8.82 25.22 -1.37
N TYR A 223 -7.78 25.68 -0.68
CA TYR A 223 -6.60 24.84 -0.45
C TYR A 223 -6.84 23.77 0.60
N SER A 224 -7.73 23.97 1.58
CA SER A 224 -8.11 22.88 2.48
C SER A 224 -8.91 21.82 1.75
N LEU A 225 -9.89 22.18 0.90
CA LEU A 225 -10.66 21.22 0.12
C LEU A 225 -9.76 20.36 -0.77
N LEU A 226 -8.87 21.01 -1.52
CA LEU A 226 -7.95 20.32 -2.44
C LEU A 226 -6.94 19.47 -1.69
N THR A 227 -6.39 19.95 -0.58
CA THR A 227 -5.41 19.17 0.21
C THR A 227 -6.06 17.99 0.92
N ILE A 228 -7.28 18.16 1.46
CA ILE A 228 -8.05 17.06 2.02
C ILE A 228 -8.32 16.01 0.93
N GLY A 229 -8.79 16.45 -0.23
CA GLY A 229 -9.06 15.55 -1.37
C GLY A 229 -7.81 14.78 -1.81
N ASP A 230 -6.70 15.48 -2.01
CA ASP A 230 -5.42 14.91 -2.43
C ASP A 230 -4.89 13.91 -1.40
N GLY A 231 -4.91 14.28 -0.12
CA GLY A 231 -4.51 13.40 0.97
C GLY A 231 -5.35 12.13 1.01
N LEU A 232 -6.67 12.21 0.82
CA LEU A 232 -7.55 11.04 0.80
C LEU A 232 -7.29 10.13 -0.40
N VAL A 233 -7.16 10.71 -1.58
CA VAL A 233 -6.88 9.97 -2.83
C VAL A 233 -5.55 9.24 -2.72
N SER A 234 -4.54 9.84 -2.08
CA SER A 234 -3.24 9.21 -1.86
C SER A 234 -3.24 8.16 -0.74
N GLN A 235 -4.13 8.28 0.24
CA GLN A 235 -4.23 7.37 1.38
C GLN A 235 -4.93 6.04 1.05
N ILE A 236 -5.97 6.06 0.21
CA ILE A 236 -6.73 4.84 -0.12
C ILE A 236 -5.80 3.76 -0.75
N PRO A 237 -5.01 4.06 -1.79
CA PRO A 237 -4.04 3.11 -2.33
C PRO A 237 -3.00 2.67 -1.30
N ALA A 238 -2.54 3.59 -0.44
CA ALA A 238 -1.57 3.29 0.61
C ALA A 238 -2.10 2.24 1.58
N LEU A 239 -3.35 2.40 2.01
CA LEU A 239 -4.05 1.46 2.88
C LEU A 239 -4.17 0.10 2.20
N LEU A 240 -4.69 0.06 0.97
CA LEU A 240 -4.87 -1.18 0.21
C LEU A 240 -3.54 -1.93 0.04
N VAL A 241 -2.48 -1.24 -0.36
CA VAL A 241 -1.14 -1.80 -0.53
C VAL A 241 -0.55 -2.30 0.80
N SER A 242 -0.68 -1.50 1.87
CA SER A 242 -0.20 -1.85 3.21
C SER A 242 -0.90 -3.08 3.77
N THR A 243 -2.22 -3.17 3.59
CA THR A 243 -3.01 -4.34 3.99
C THR A 243 -2.64 -5.56 3.15
N SER A 244 -2.47 -5.41 1.83
CA SER A 244 -2.02 -6.49 0.95
C SER A 244 -0.68 -7.06 1.40
N SER A 245 0.29 -6.18 1.69
CA SER A 245 1.59 -6.58 2.22
C SER A 245 1.48 -7.30 3.56
N GLY A 246 0.62 -6.81 4.47
CA GLY A 246 0.34 -7.49 5.73
C GLY A 246 -0.19 -8.90 5.52
N ILE A 247 -1.21 -9.06 4.67
CA ILE A 247 -1.81 -10.37 4.35
C ILE A 247 -0.75 -11.32 3.80
N VAL A 248 0.01 -10.89 2.78
CA VAL A 248 1.03 -11.74 2.13
C VAL A 248 2.11 -12.21 3.10
N VAL A 249 2.60 -11.32 3.98
CA VAL A 249 3.68 -11.68 4.91
C VAL A 249 3.17 -12.51 6.10
N THR A 250 1.94 -12.26 6.58
CA THR A 250 1.33 -13.03 7.67
C THR A 250 0.73 -14.36 7.24
N ARG A 251 0.66 -14.61 5.94
CA ARG A 251 0.15 -15.87 5.41
C ARG A 251 1.06 -17.01 5.87
N ALA A 252 0.52 -17.86 6.75
CA ALA A 252 1.16 -19.14 7.05
C ALA A 252 1.10 -20.04 5.81
N ALA A 253 2.00 -21.02 5.72
CA ALA A 253 1.86 -22.10 4.75
C ALA A 253 0.62 -22.93 5.10
N SER A 254 -0.55 -22.50 4.64
CA SER A 254 -1.79 -23.27 4.64
C SER A 254 -2.07 -23.75 3.21
N ASP A 255 -2.66 -24.94 3.11
CA ASP A 255 -2.99 -25.55 1.80
C ASP A 255 -4.26 -24.95 1.17
N GLU A 256 -4.99 -24.12 1.89
CA GLU A 256 -6.22 -23.48 1.42
C GLU A 256 -6.14 -21.95 1.42
N ASN A 257 -7.09 -21.26 0.77
CA ASN A 257 -7.12 -19.79 0.72
C ASN A 257 -7.60 -19.16 2.05
N LEU A 258 -7.33 -17.86 2.26
CA LEU A 258 -7.67 -17.19 3.54
C LEU A 258 -9.17 -17.23 3.85
N GLY A 259 -10.01 -17.19 2.80
CA GLY A 259 -11.46 -17.23 2.95
C GLY A 259 -11.95 -18.57 3.51
N SER A 260 -11.42 -19.69 3.03
CA SER A 260 -11.79 -21.01 3.52
C SER A 260 -11.23 -21.27 4.91
N ASP A 261 -9.99 -20.85 5.20
CA ASP A 261 -9.39 -20.90 6.54
C ASP A 261 -10.26 -20.16 7.56
N LEU A 262 -10.67 -18.92 7.24
CA LEU A 262 -11.55 -18.12 8.12
C LEU A 262 -12.92 -18.75 8.29
N HIS A 263 -13.51 -19.28 7.22
CA HIS A 263 -14.80 -19.97 7.29
C HIS A 263 -14.71 -21.19 8.20
N GLN A 264 -13.71 -22.05 8.00
CA GLN A 264 -13.55 -23.28 8.77
C GLN A 264 -13.23 -22.99 10.25
N GLN A 265 -12.39 -21.99 10.54
CA GLN A 265 -11.95 -21.73 11.91
C GLN A 265 -12.93 -20.88 12.73
N LEU A 266 -13.52 -19.83 12.13
CA LEU A 266 -14.45 -18.95 12.84
C LEU A 266 -15.88 -19.51 12.82
N LEU A 267 -16.36 -19.96 11.65
CA LEU A 267 -17.73 -20.48 11.52
C LEU A 267 -17.84 -21.95 11.89
N GLY A 268 -16.72 -22.69 11.90
CA GLY A 268 -16.66 -24.07 12.40
C GLY A 268 -16.73 -24.19 13.93
N ASN A 269 -16.73 -23.09 14.69
CA ASN A 269 -16.89 -23.11 16.15
C ASN A 269 -18.25 -22.56 16.60
N PRO A 270 -19.33 -23.36 16.50
CA PRO A 270 -20.68 -22.89 16.81
C PRO A 270 -20.83 -22.42 18.26
N LYS A 271 -20.06 -22.96 19.21
CA LYS A 271 -20.10 -22.53 20.62
C LYS A 271 -19.67 -21.08 20.78
N ALA A 272 -18.60 -20.66 20.10
CA ALA A 272 -18.15 -19.27 20.14
C ALA A 272 -19.20 -18.33 19.52
N LEU A 273 -19.81 -18.74 18.40
CA LEU A 273 -20.89 -17.98 17.75
C LEU A 273 -22.12 -17.83 18.64
N TYR A 274 -22.54 -18.88 19.34
CA TYR A 274 -23.67 -18.82 20.26
C TYR A 274 -23.42 -17.88 21.44
N ILE A 275 -22.21 -17.90 22.03
CA ILE A 275 -21.85 -16.99 23.13
C ILE A 275 -21.82 -15.54 22.63
N ALA A 276 -21.24 -15.29 21.45
CA ALA A 276 -21.23 -13.95 20.86
C ALA A 276 -22.65 -13.43 20.57
N ALA A 277 -23.50 -14.26 19.97
CA ALA A 277 -24.89 -13.92 19.69
C ALA A 277 -25.69 -13.64 20.98
N ALA A 278 -25.53 -14.47 22.02
CA ALA A 278 -26.18 -14.26 23.32
C ALA A 278 -25.71 -12.96 24.00
N THR A 279 -24.43 -12.60 23.84
CA THR A 279 -23.87 -11.37 24.42
C THR A 279 -24.38 -10.13 23.68
N LEU A 280 -24.50 -10.18 22.35
CA LEU A 280 -25.01 -9.08 21.53
C LEU A 280 -26.53 -8.81 21.72
N ILE A 281 -27.26 -9.75 22.32
CA ILE A 281 -28.67 -9.58 22.66
C ILE A 281 -28.87 -8.71 23.92
N VAL A 282 -27.85 -8.61 24.78
CA VAL A 282 -27.85 -7.81 26.03
C VAL A 282 -27.32 -6.41 25.75
#